data_AF-A0A5R2N7H7-F1
#
_entry.id   AF-A0A5R2N7H7-F1
#
_cell.length_a   1.000
_cell.length_b   1.000
_cell.length_c   1.000
_cell.angle_alpha   90.00
_cell.angle_beta   90.00
_cell.angle_gamma   90.00
#
_symmetry.space_group_name_H-M   'P 1'
#
loop_
_entity.id
_entity.type
_entity.pdbx_description
1 polymer ?
#
loop_
_entity_poly.entity_id
_entity_poly.type
_entity_poly.pdbx_seq_one_letter_code
_entity_poly.pdbx_strand_id
1 'polypeptide(L)'
;MRYRTLDPKLIIETAERLEGRVADRFPDAGLRGVAAELVSLSRDLAKAAKALEAPIWWLRGIIVAAVIAGALIFLFVGTILPLIHISQADDAVQS
;
A
#
# COMPACT_ATOMS: atom_id res chain seq x y z
N MET A 1 -14.49 -5.66 -8.42
CA MET A 1 -14.36 -5.18 -9.82
C MET A 1 -13.54 -6.19 -10.60
N ARG A 2 -14.17 -6.95 -11.50
CA ARG A 2 -13.63 -8.19 -12.10
C ARG A 2 -12.58 -7.99 -13.22
N TYR A 3 -12.39 -6.74 -13.68
CA TYR A 3 -11.47 -6.39 -14.77
C TYR A 3 -10.36 -5.38 -14.37
N ARG A 4 -10.14 -5.14 -13.07
CA ARG A 4 -9.13 -4.18 -12.59
C ARG A 4 -7.77 -4.80 -12.25
N THR A 5 -7.70 -6.13 -12.21
CA THR A 5 -6.49 -6.87 -11.87
C THR A 5 -6.00 -7.56 -13.13
N LEU A 6 -5.01 -6.97 -13.80
CA LEU A 6 -4.26 -7.64 -14.86
C LEU A 6 -3.05 -8.31 -14.24
N ASP A 7 -2.85 -9.60 -14.52
CA ASP A 7 -1.64 -10.32 -14.12
C ASP A 7 -0.47 -9.87 -15.02
N PRO A 8 0.59 -9.28 -14.47
CA PRO A 8 1.76 -8.85 -15.24
C PRO A 8 2.39 -9.98 -16.05
N LYS A 9 2.35 -11.23 -15.56
CA LYS A 9 2.91 -12.38 -16.26
C LYS A 9 2.15 -12.68 -17.55
N LEU A 10 0.82 -12.64 -17.49
CA LEU A 10 -0.04 -12.88 -18.65
C LEU A 10 0.13 -11.78 -19.71
N ILE A 11 0.37 -10.53 -19.28
CA ILE A 11 0.69 -9.42 -20.19
C ILE A 11 2.00 -9.68 -20.93
N ILE A 12 3.06 -10.02 -20.20
CA ILE A 12 4.39 -10.29 -20.79
C ILE A 12 4.33 -11.48 -21.75
N GLU A 13 3.68 -12.58 -21.36
CA GLU A 13 3.51 -13.76 -22.23
C GLU A 13 2.78 -13.41 -23.52
N THR A 14 1.74 -12.58 -23.44
CA THR A 14 1.00 -12.14 -24.62
C THR A 14 1.87 -11.27 -25.53
N ALA A 15 2.68 -10.37 -24.96
CA ALA A 15 3.62 -9.54 -25.70
C ALA A 15 4.71 -10.39 -26.40
N GLU A 16 5.24 -11.42 -25.73
CA GLU A 16 6.22 -12.34 -26.30
C GLU A 16 5.63 -13.15 -27.46
N ARG A 17 4.41 -13.66 -27.32
CA ARG A 17 3.69 -14.34 -28.40
C ARG A 17 3.39 -13.40 -29.58
N LEU A 18 3.19 -12.12 -29.33
CA LEU A 18 3.01 -11.13 -30.39
C LEU A 18 4.33 -10.88 -31.13
N GLU A 19 5.43 -10.69 -30.40
CA GLU A 19 6.77 -10.51 -30.98
C GLU A 19 7.19 -11.71 -31.83
N GLY A 20 7.01 -12.93 -31.34
CA GLY A 20 7.32 -14.13 -32.11
C GLY A 20 6.54 -14.22 -33.43
N ARG A 21 5.23 -13.92 -33.40
CA ARG A 21 4.41 -13.90 -34.62
C ARG A 21 4.83 -12.80 -35.60
N VAL A 22 5.26 -11.64 -35.09
CA VAL A 22 5.77 -10.55 -35.92
C VAL A 22 7.12 -10.93 -36.53
N ALA A 23 8.01 -11.58 -35.76
CA ALA A 23 9.28 -12.08 -36.26
C ALA A 23 9.11 -13.15 -37.35
N ASP A 24 8.14 -14.06 -37.20
CA ASP A 24 7.86 -15.11 -38.19
C ASP A 24 7.27 -14.55 -39.50
N ARG A 25 6.44 -13.50 -39.41
CA ARG A 25 5.72 -12.96 -40.57
C ARG A 25 6.45 -11.80 -41.26
N PHE A 26 7.19 -11.00 -40.49
CA PHE A 26 7.83 -9.75 -40.92
C PHE A 26 9.23 -9.61 -40.30
N PRO A 27 10.17 -10.52 -40.63
CA PRO A 27 11.47 -10.64 -39.95
C PRO A 27 12.36 -9.38 -40.09
N ASP A 28 12.32 -8.73 -41.26
CA ASP A 28 13.13 -7.54 -41.59
C ASP A 28 12.35 -6.22 -41.50
N ALA A 29 11.11 -6.25 -41.00
CA ALA A 29 10.32 -5.04 -40.81
C ALA A 29 10.62 -4.42 -39.44
N GLY A 30 10.63 -3.08 -39.38
CA GLY A 30 10.77 -2.34 -38.10
C GLY A 30 9.70 -2.69 -37.05
N LEU A 31 8.60 -3.35 -37.47
CA LEU A 31 7.57 -3.93 -36.61
C LEU A 31 8.12 -4.92 -35.59
N ARG A 32 9.16 -5.70 -35.95
CA ARG A 32 9.81 -6.61 -35.00
C ARG A 32 10.49 -5.86 -33.85
N GLY A 33 11.19 -4.76 -34.18
CA GLY A 33 11.81 -3.90 -33.18
C GLY A 33 10.79 -3.31 -32.19
N VAL A 34 9.66 -2.84 -32.70
CA VAL A 34 8.56 -2.32 -31.87
C VAL A 34 7.98 -3.42 -30.96
N ALA A 35 7.78 -4.63 -31.48
CA ALA A 35 7.26 -5.73 -30.69
C ALA A 35 8.25 -6.17 -29.59
N ALA A 36 9.56 -6.17 -29.87
CA ALA A 36 10.60 -6.42 -28.87
C ALA A 36 10.63 -5.33 -27.79
N GLU A 37 10.48 -4.06 -28.18
CA GLU A 37 10.41 -2.93 -27.25
C GLU A 37 9.18 -3.03 -26.34
N LEU A 38 8.03 -3.44 -26.89
CA LEU A 38 6.80 -3.69 -26.11
C LEU A 38 7.00 -4.77 -25.03
N VAL A 39 7.72 -5.85 -25.35
CA VAL A 39 8.07 -6.89 -24.37
C VAL A 39 8.94 -6.31 -23.25
N SER A 40 9.97 -5.52 -23.61
CA SER A 40 10.83 -4.85 -22.64
C SER A 40 10.04 -3.92 -21.72
N LEU A 41 9.22 -3.05 -22.31
CA LEU A 41 8.40 -2.09 -21.59
C LEU A 41 7.43 -2.77 -20.61
N SER A 42 6.82 -3.89 -21.03
CA SER A 42 5.93 -4.69 -20.20
C SER A 42 6.64 -5.26 -18.96
N ARG A 43 7.89 -5.71 -19.12
CA ARG A 43 8.72 -6.20 -18.00
C ARG A 43 9.11 -5.08 -17.04
N ASP A 44 9.45 -3.91 -17.56
CA ASP A 44 9.84 -2.76 -16.74
C ASP A 44 8.66 -2.19 -15.95
N LEU A 45 7.49 -2.08 -16.59
CA LEU A 45 6.24 -1.72 -15.93
C LEU A 45 5.89 -2.72 -14.81
N ALA A 46 6.03 -4.02 -15.05
CA ALA A 46 5.78 -5.03 -14.03
C ALA A 46 6.70 -4.87 -12.80
N LYS A 47 7.98 -4.55 -13.01
CA LYS A 47 8.93 -4.26 -11.93
C LYS A 47 8.56 -2.98 -11.18
N ALA A 48 8.23 -1.92 -11.90
CA ALA A 48 7.85 -0.64 -11.31
C ALA A 48 6.56 -0.77 -10.49
N ALA A 49 5.54 -1.44 -11.02
CA ALA A 49 4.29 -1.72 -10.31
C ALA A 49 4.54 -2.49 -9.02
N LYS A 50 5.38 -3.54 -9.06
CA LYS A 50 5.76 -4.30 -7.86
C LYS A 50 6.50 -3.45 -6.83
N ALA A 51 7.33 -2.50 -7.25
CA ALA A 51 8.00 -1.56 -6.36
C ALA A 51 7.02 -0.58 -5.71
N LEU A 52 6.00 -0.11 -6.47
CA LEU A 52 4.95 0.77 -5.96
C LEU A 52 3.95 0.05 -5.03
N GLU A 53 3.73 -1.25 -5.24
CA GLU A 53 2.86 -2.07 -4.39
C GLU A 53 3.47 -2.30 -2.99
N ALA A 54 4.77 -2.06 -2.82
CA ALA A 54 5.45 -2.25 -1.56
C ALA A 54 4.79 -1.40 -0.44
N PRO A 55 4.36 -2.02 0.66
CA PRO A 55 3.67 -1.30 1.73
C PRO A 55 4.61 -0.27 2.39
N ILE A 56 4.08 0.92 2.63
CA ILE A 56 4.80 2.04 3.24
C ILE A 56 4.97 1.80 4.75
N TRP A 57 6.00 1.05 5.13
CA TRP A 57 6.25 0.64 6.53
C TRP A 57 6.49 1.83 7.48
N TRP A 58 7.14 2.89 7.01
CA TRP A 58 7.41 4.06 7.86
C TRP A 58 6.12 4.78 8.28
N LEU A 59 5.14 4.87 7.39
CA LEU A 59 3.83 5.46 7.67
C LEU A 59 3.07 4.64 8.72
N ARG A 60 3.15 3.31 8.65
CA ARG A 60 2.60 2.42 9.69
C ARG A 60 3.23 2.70 11.05
N GLY A 61 4.54 2.95 11.09
CA GLY A 61 5.25 3.34 12.32
C GLY A 61 4.72 4.63 12.94
N ILE A 62 4.46 5.66 12.12
CA ILE A 62 3.87 6.93 12.59
C ILE A 62 2.48 6.72 13.18
N ILE A 63 1.64 5.91 12.54
CA ILE A 63 0.30 5.60 13.03
C ILE A 63 0.38 4.92 14.41
N VAL A 64 1.26 3.93 14.56
CA VAL A 64 1.48 3.24 15.85
C VAL A 64 1.95 4.23 16.92
N ALA A 65 2.91 5.10 16.58
CA ALA A 65 3.40 6.12 17.50
C ALA A 65 2.30 7.08 17.95
N ALA A 66 1.44 7.52 17.03
CA ALA A 66 0.30 8.39 17.33
C ALA A 66 -0.72 7.70 18.27
N VAL A 67 -1.01 6.42 18.03
CA VAL A 67 -1.91 5.63 18.91
C VAL A 67 -1.32 5.49 20.31
N ILE A 68 -0.03 5.18 20.43
CA ILE A 68 0.65 5.07 21.73
C ILE A 68 0.61 6.43 22.46
N ALA A 69 0.94 7.52 21.77
CA ALA A 69 0.91 8.85 22.35
C ALA A 69 -0.49 9.21 22.87
N GLY A 70 -1.54 8.93 22.09
CA GLY A 70 -2.94 9.14 22.51
C GLY A 70 -3.31 8.31 23.74
N ALA A 71 -2.91 7.03 23.78
CA ALA A 71 -3.15 6.17 24.94
C ALA A 71 -2.44 6.67 26.20
N LEU A 72 -1.19 7.14 26.08
CA LEU A 72 -0.44 7.71 27.19
C LEU A 72 -1.09 9.00 27.72
N ILE A 73 -1.53 9.89 26.83
CA ILE A 73 -2.26 11.11 27.21
C ILE A 73 -3.56 10.75 27.92
N PHE A 74 -4.32 9.79 27.38
CA PHE A 74 -5.57 9.33 27.97
C PHE A 74 -5.36 8.77 29.38
N LEU A 75 -4.36 7.92 29.56
CA LEU A 75 -3.99 7.40 30.88
C LEU A 75 -3.62 8.54 31.83
N PHE A 76 -2.77 9.47 31.38
CA PHE A 76 -2.33 10.61 32.18
C PHE A 76 -3.48 11.50 32.65
N VAL A 77 -4.43 11.83 31.76
CA VAL A 77 -5.62 12.60 32.11
C VAL A 77 -6.55 11.79 33.03
N GLY A 78 -6.72 10.50 32.75
CA GLY A 78 -7.50 9.57 33.56
C GLY A 78 -6.96 9.36 34.97
N THR A 79 -5.64 9.47 35.18
CA THR A 79 -5.02 9.46 36.53
C THR A 79 -5.01 10.82 37.22
N ILE A 80 -5.19 11.94 36.52
CA ILE A 80 -5.26 13.28 37.14
C ILE A 80 -6.70 13.65 37.57
N LEU A 81 -7.72 13.17 36.87
CA LEU A 81 -9.13 13.43 37.21
C LEU A 81 -9.81 12.53 38.28
N PRO A 82 -9.21 11.44 38.84
CA PRO A 82 -9.88 10.64 39.85
C PRO A 82 -9.45 11.14 41.22
N LEU A 83 -10.17 12.08 41.83
CA LEU A 83 -10.36 12.16 43.29
C LEU A 83 -11.14 13.39 43.76
N ILE A 84 -11.34 14.42 42.94
CA ILE A 84 -11.87 15.70 43.45
C ILE A 84 -13.38 15.62 43.78
N HIS A 85 -14.16 14.76 43.09
CA HIS A 85 -15.60 14.67 43.31
C HIS A 85 -16.04 13.65 44.38
N ILE A 86 -15.15 12.79 44.88
CA ILE A 86 -15.52 11.77 45.87
C ILE A 86 -15.47 12.35 47.30
N SER A 87 -14.63 13.36 47.57
CA SER A 87 -14.50 13.95 48.91
C SER A 87 -15.69 14.82 49.33
N GLN A 88 -16.39 15.47 48.40
CA GLN A 88 -17.49 16.40 48.75
C GLN A 88 -18.79 15.67 49.15
N ALA A 89 -18.96 14.42 48.73
CA ALA A 89 -20.15 13.63 49.07
C ALA A 89 -20.14 13.16 50.53
N ASP A 90 -18.96 12.92 51.11
CA ASP A 90 -18.83 12.50 52.52
C ASP A 90 -19.04 13.68 53.48
N ASP A 91 -18.60 14.89 53.13
CA ASP A 91 -18.79 16.09 53.96
C ASP A 91 -20.26 16.53 54.08
N ALA A 92 -21.09 16.26 53.06
CA ALA A 92 -22.50 16.64 53.04
C ALA A 92 -23.41 15.66 53.81
N VAL A 93 -22.93 14.46 54.14
CA VAL A 93 -23.69 13.45 54.90
C VAL A 93 -23.37 13.54 56.41
N GLN A 94 -22.33 14.30 56.79
CA GLN A 94 -21.88 14.42 58.18
C GLN A 94 -22.31 15.73 58.87
N SER A 95 -23.12 16.59 58.23
CA SER A 95 -23.71 17.81 58.81
C SER A 95 -25.19 17.69 59.13
#